data_AF-A0A8U0M713-F1
#
_entry.id   AF-A0A8U0M713-F1
#
_cell.length_a   1.000
_cell.length_b   1.000
_cell.length_c   1.000
_cell.angle_alpha   90.00
_cell.angle_beta   90.00
_cell.angle_gamma   90.00
#
_symmetry.space_group_name_H-M   'P 1'
#
loop_
_entity.id
_entity.type
_entity.pdbx_description
1 polymer ?
#
loop_
_entity_poly.entity_id
_entity_poly.type
_entity_poly.pdbx_seq_one_letter_code
_entity_poly.pdbx_strand_id
1 'polypeptide(L)'
;MAKDKQSGPATLVRPEPTATTKTTTVTPSATRPIPSRPSSTLEAERRSANQAAALPFGRQNYTLMLIGIGVILAGFFIMSLDKEEFGFGFLGLTLGPIVVMSGFVLEFFAILARPKAE
;
A
#
# COMPACT_ATOMS: atom_id res chain seq x y z
N MET A 1 37.65 34.25 31.20
CA MET A 1 38.31 35.21 30.27
C MET A 1 38.89 34.45 29.11
N ALA A 2 38.45 34.81 27.90
CA ALA A 2 38.84 34.25 26.61
C ALA A 2 40.18 34.82 26.13
N LYS A 3 40.90 34.04 25.31
CA LYS A 3 41.53 34.48 24.05
C LYS A 3 42.30 33.31 23.42
N ASP A 4 41.78 32.70 22.37
CA ASP A 4 41.92 33.08 20.95
C ASP A 4 43.15 32.43 20.32
N LYS A 5 42.92 31.32 19.62
CA LYS A 5 43.84 30.80 18.59
C LYS A 5 43.31 31.19 17.21
N GLN A 6 44.08 32.07 16.59
CA GLN A 6 44.58 31.99 15.22
C GLN A 6 43.61 32.07 14.02
N SER A 7 43.73 33.23 13.37
CA SER A 7 44.16 33.44 11.97
C SER A 7 43.15 33.39 10.83
N GLY A 8 42.99 34.57 10.21
CA GLY A 8 42.81 34.73 8.76
C GLY A 8 41.73 35.76 8.36
N PRO A 9 42.09 36.97 7.88
CA PRO A 9 41.16 37.90 7.25
C PRO A 9 41.19 37.79 5.71
N ALA A 10 40.09 38.21 5.08
CA ALA A 10 40.01 38.93 3.78
C ALA A 10 38.84 38.47 2.91
N THR A 11 37.74 39.19 3.05
CA THR A 11 36.85 39.63 1.97
C THR A 11 37.60 39.88 0.66
N LEU A 12 37.08 39.40 -0.48
CA LEU A 12 37.06 40.16 -1.75
C LEU A 12 36.17 39.46 -2.78
N VAL A 13 34.91 39.93 -2.80
CA VAL A 13 34.11 40.26 -3.99
C VAL A 13 34.90 40.17 -5.31
N ARG A 14 34.48 39.26 -6.21
CA ARG A 14 34.89 39.26 -7.63
C ARG A 14 33.73 39.87 -8.47
N PRO A 15 34.00 40.84 -9.36
CA PRO A 15 32.99 41.58 -10.13
C PRO A 15 32.50 40.87 -11.41
N GLU A 16 31.37 41.34 -11.92
CA GLU A 16 30.78 41.05 -13.23
C GLU A 16 31.76 41.11 -14.41
N PRO A 17 31.37 40.52 -15.55
CA PRO A 17 31.67 41.09 -16.86
C PRO A 17 30.38 41.43 -17.62
N THR A 18 29.98 42.70 -17.57
CA THR A 18 29.08 43.33 -18.55
C THR A 18 29.93 44.04 -19.61
N ALA A 19 29.68 43.75 -20.89
CA ALA A 19 29.78 44.70 -22.04
C ALA A 19 29.25 43.99 -23.30
N THR A 20 27.99 44.14 -23.66
CA THR A 20 27.44 45.22 -24.52
C THR A 20 27.85 45.08 -25.99
N THR A 21 26.88 44.84 -26.89
CA THR A 21 26.52 45.77 -27.99
C THR A 21 25.22 45.38 -28.71
N LYS A 22 24.16 46.16 -28.42
CA LYS A 22 23.19 46.83 -29.32
C LYS A 22 22.54 46.06 -30.50
N THR A 23 21.21 45.97 -30.51
CA THR A 23 20.32 46.88 -31.28
C THR A 23 18.85 46.42 -31.23
N THR A 24 17.98 47.36 -30.86
CA THR A 24 16.51 47.36 -30.85
C THR A 24 15.90 47.20 -32.25
N THR A 25 14.85 46.38 -32.43
CA THR A 25 13.71 46.66 -33.34
C THR A 25 12.48 45.84 -32.91
N VAL A 26 11.53 46.56 -32.31
CA VAL A 26 10.06 46.44 -32.32
C VAL A 26 9.44 45.26 -33.12
N THR A 27 8.58 44.45 -32.48
CA THR A 27 7.24 44.01 -32.98
C THR A 27 6.45 43.37 -31.82
N PRO A 28 5.16 43.71 -31.61
CA PRO A 28 4.38 43.36 -30.42
C PRO A 28 3.56 42.07 -30.56
N SER A 29 3.11 41.55 -29.42
CA SER A 29 1.94 40.68 -29.23
C SER A 29 1.79 39.40 -30.06
N ALA A 30 2.05 38.27 -29.39
CA ALA A 30 1.15 37.12 -29.48
C ALA A 30 1.16 36.37 -28.14
N THR A 31 0.29 36.80 -27.22
CA THR A 31 -0.09 36.03 -26.04
C THR A 31 -0.62 34.67 -26.49
N ARG A 32 0.22 33.64 -26.43
CA ARG A 32 -0.28 32.26 -26.47
C ARG A 32 -0.79 31.94 -25.07
N PRO A 33 -2.10 31.66 -24.87
CA PRO A 33 -2.56 31.25 -23.56
C PRO A 33 -1.91 29.90 -23.27
N ILE A 34 -1.09 29.87 -22.22
CA ILE A 34 -0.68 28.62 -21.60
C ILE A 34 -2.00 28.00 -21.11
N PRO A 35 -2.43 26.82 -21.59
CA PRO A 35 -3.53 26.12 -20.96
C PRO A 35 -3.05 25.70 -19.57
N SER A 36 -3.41 26.49 -18.56
CA SER A 36 -3.32 26.14 -17.15
C SER A 36 -4.31 25.02 -16.87
N ARG A 37 -4.03 23.82 -17.39
CA ARG A 37 -4.74 22.60 -17.01
C ARG A 37 -4.41 22.34 -15.54
N PRO A 38 -5.39 22.32 -14.63
CA PRO A 38 -5.14 22.14 -13.21
C PRO A 38 -4.57 20.73 -12.99
N SER A 39 -3.28 20.67 -12.69
CA SER A 39 -2.52 19.46 -12.34
C SER A 39 -3.13 18.69 -11.16
N SER A 40 -3.97 19.34 -10.36
CA SER A 40 -4.75 18.73 -9.28
C SER A 40 -5.70 17.62 -9.74
N THR A 41 -6.22 17.69 -10.97
CA THR A 41 -7.10 16.63 -11.51
C THR A 41 -6.34 15.35 -11.84
N LEU A 42 -5.13 15.47 -12.40
CA LEU A 42 -4.27 14.33 -12.73
C LEU A 42 -3.67 13.68 -11.47
N GLU A 43 -3.37 14.47 -10.45
CA GLU A 43 -2.92 13.96 -9.15
C GLU A 43 -4.05 13.32 -8.35
N ALA A 44 -5.28 13.84 -8.41
CA ALA A 44 -6.46 13.24 -7.79
C ALA A 44 -6.86 11.91 -8.46
N GLU A 45 -6.73 11.81 -9.79
CA GLU A 45 -6.98 10.58 -10.55
C GLU A 45 -5.88 9.52 -10.30
N ARG A 46 -4.60 9.92 -10.28
CA ARG A 46 -3.48 9.04 -9.94
C ARG A 46 -3.48 8.59 -8.48
N ARG A 47 -3.88 9.46 -7.56
CA ARG A 47 -4.13 9.06 -6.16
C ARG A 47 -5.29 8.08 -6.12
N SER A 48 -6.42 8.36 -6.76
CA SER A 48 -7.58 7.43 -6.76
C SER A 48 -7.27 6.06 -7.37
N ALA A 49 -6.41 5.98 -8.39
CA ALA A 49 -5.95 4.71 -8.98
C ALA A 49 -4.95 3.94 -8.09
N ASN A 50 -4.12 4.63 -7.30
CA ASN A 50 -3.20 4.03 -6.31
C ASN A 50 -3.81 3.88 -4.91
N GLN A 51 -5.01 4.42 -4.68
CA GLN A 51 -5.75 4.39 -3.41
C GLN A 51 -6.88 3.35 -3.43
N ALA A 52 -6.90 2.44 -4.41
CA ALA A 52 -7.48 1.13 -4.18
C ALA A 52 -6.72 0.56 -2.99
N ALA A 53 -7.29 0.72 -1.79
CA ALA A 53 -6.68 0.44 -0.50
C ALA A 53 -5.76 -0.77 -0.65
N ALA A 54 -4.47 -0.61 -0.32
CA ALA A 54 -3.52 -1.70 -0.38
C ALA A 54 -3.99 -2.78 0.59
N LEU A 55 -4.83 -3.68 0.10
CA LEU A 55 -5.38 -4.76 0.88
C LEU A 55 -4.18 -5.59 1.33
N PRO A 56 -4.10 -5.97 2.61
CA PRO A 56 -2.95 -6.71 3.14
C PRO A 56 -2.72 -8.04 2.40
N PHE A 57 -3.73 -8.53 1.68
CA PHE A 57 -3.67 -9.74 0.88
C PHE A 57 -4.33 -9.55 -0.50
N GLY A 58 -3.85 -10.30 -1.50
CA GLY A 58 -4.44 -10.34 -2.84
C GLY A 58 -5.79 -11.04 -2.89
N ARG A 59 -6.56 -10.82 -3.96
CA ARG A 59 -7.92 -11.38 -4.14
C ARG A 59 -7.98 -12.90 -3.97
N GLN A 60 -7.02 -13.62 -4.56
CA GLN A 60 -6.94 -15.08 -4.47
C GLN A 60 -6.77 -15.56 -3.02
N ASN A 61 -6.01 -14.82 -2.22
CA ASN A 61 -5.80 -15.17 -0.82
C ASN A 61 -7.08 -15.02 0.02
N TYR A 62 -7.85 -13.99 -0.31
CA TYR A 62 -9.15 -13.74 0.33
C TYR A 62 -10.14 -14.87 0.05
N THR A 63 -10.09 -15.46 -1.16
CA THR A 63 -10.89 -16.64 -1.49
C THR A 63 -10.49 -17.85 -0.66
N LEU A 64 -9.18 -18.10 -0.46
CA LEU A 64 -8.71 -19.19 0.40
C LEU A 64 -9.11 -19.00 1.86
N MET A 65 -9.04 -17.77 2.37
CA MET A 65 -9.56 -17.39 3.69
C MET A 65 -11.05 -17.77 3.83
N LEU A 66 -11.88 -17.34 2.86
CA LEU A 66 -13.31 -17.61 2.89
C LEU A 66 -13.61 -19.12 2.87
N ILE A 67 -12.84 -19.89 2.11
CA ILE A 67 -12.93 -21.35 2.10
C ILE A 67 -12.54 -21.91 3.48
N GLY A 68 -11.45 -21.43 4.09
CA GLY A 68 -11.02 -21.84 5.43
C GLY A 68 -12.10 -21.62 6.48
N ILE A 69 -12.71 -20.43 6.51
CA ILE A 69 -13.87 -20.13 7.37
C ILE A 69 -15.02 -21.10 7.09
N GLY A 70 -15.32 -21.35 5.81
CA GLY A 70 -16.36 -22.31 5.41
C GLY A 70 -16.11 -23.73 5.95
N VAL A 71 -14.86 -24.20 5.92
CA VAL A 71 -14.46 -25.51 6.48
C VAL A 71 -14.61 -25.53 8.00
N ILE A 72 -14.20 -24.47 8.69
CA ILE A 72 -14.36 -24.36 10.15
C ILE A 72 -15.84 -24.45 10.53
N LEU A 73 -16.69 -23.68 9.84
CA LEU A 73 -18.14 -23.71 10.04
C LEU A 73 -18.73 -25.09 9.73
N ALA A 74 -18.26 -25.76 8.67
CA ALA A 74 -18.66 -27.13 8.37
C ALA A 74 -18.27 -28.11 9.48
N GLY A 75 -17.11 -27.95 10.11
CA GLY A 75 -16.68 -28.75 11.25
C GLY A 75 -17.60 -28.60 12.46
N PHE A 76 -17.96 -27.36 12.81
CA PHE A 76 -18.95 -27.10 13.87
C PHE A 76 -20.35 -27.61 13.49
N PHE A 77 -20.72 -27.51 12.22
CA PHE A 77 -21.98 -28.05 11.74
C PHE A 77 -22.05 -29.58 11.85
N ILE A 78 -20.95 -30.28 11.55
CA ILE A 78 -20.84 -31.73 11.77
C ILE A 78 -21.02 -32.09 13.24
N MET A 79 -20.43 -31.33 14.17
CA MET A 79 -20.67 -31.54 15.61
C MET A 79 -22.14 -31.35 15.97
N SER A 80 -22.79 -30.34 15.39
CA SER A 80 -24.20 -30.04 15.63
C SER A 80 -25.16 -31.08 15.05
N LEU A 81 -24.75 -31.85 14.05
CA LEU A 81 -25.53 -32.93 13.45
C LEU A 81 -25.44 -34.24 14.23
N ASP A 82 -24.53 -34.31 15.21
CA ASP A 82 -24.39 -35.49 16.04
C ASP A 82 -25.67 -35.76 16.85
N LYS A 83 -26.10 -37.03 16.88
CA LYS A 83 -27.38 -37.43 17.47
C LYS A 83 -27.24 -37.91 18.92
N GLU A 84 -26.02 -38.10 19.38
CA GLU A 84 -25.72 -38.46 20.76
C GLU A 84 -25.97 -37.27 21.70
N GLU A 85 -26.36 -37.55 22.95
CA GLU A 85 -26.54 -36.50 23.95
C GLU A 85 -25.26 -35.67 24.10
N PHE A 86 -25.41 -34.34 24.07
CA PHE A 86 -24.32 -33.37 24.11
C PHE A 86 -23.28 -33.47 22.97
N GLY A 87 -23.55 -34.22 21.91
CA GLY A 87 -22.59 -34.43 20.82
C GLY A 87 -21.38 -35.28 21.23
N PHE A 88 -21.54 -36.18 22.20
CA PHE A 88 -20.51 -37.15 22.60
C PHE A 88 -20.33 -38.31 21.62
N GLY A 89 -20.98 -38.25 20.46
CA GLY A 89 -20.79 -39.22 19.41
C GLY A 89 -19.43 -39.05 18.73
N PHE A 90 -19.11 -40.02 17.88
CA PHE A 90 -17.86 -40.01 17.13
C PHE A 90 -17.72 -38.75 16.26
N LEU A 91 -18.84 -38.27 15.70
CA LEU A 91 -18.88 -37.10 14.83
C LEU A 91 -18.56 -35.81 15.59
N GLY A 92 -19.09 -35.65 16.81
CA GLY A 92 -18.84 -34.48 17.64
C GLY A 92 -17.51 -34.51 18.38
N LEU A 93 -17.10 -35.67 18.91
CA LEU A 93 -15.88 -35.77 19.74
C LEU A 93 -14.59 -35.87 18.91
N THR A 94 -14.64 -36.51 17.73
CA THR A 94 -13.44 -36.79 16.93
C THR A 94 -13.46 -36.09 15.58
N LEU A 95 -14.50 -36.32 14.77
CA LEU A 95 -14.51 -35.83 13.39
C LEU A 95 -14.63 -34.30 13.34
N GLY A 96 -15.55 -33.73 14.12
CA GLY A 96 -15.75 -32.29 14.22
C GLY A 96 -14.45 -31.56 14.57
N PRO A 97 -13.77 -31.89 15.68
CA PRO A 97 -12.54 -31.21 16.06
C PRO A 97 -11.44 -31.37 15.02
N ILE A 98 -11.30 -32.54 14.39
CA ILE A 98 -10.32 -32.78 13.33
C ILE A 98 -10.60 -31.88 12.11
N VAL A 99 -11.86 -31.75 11.70
CA VAL A 99 -12.26 -30.89 10.57
C VAL A 99 -12.01 -29.42 10.91
N VAL A 100 -12.38 -28.98 12.11
CA VAL A 100 -12.13 -27.60 12.58
C VAL A 100 -10.63 -27.31 12.61
N MET A 101 -9.81 -28.21 13.15
CA MET A 101 -8.34 -28.07 13.16
C MET A 101 -7.77 -28.00 11.75
N SER A 102 -8.26 -28.82 10.82
CA SER A 102 -7.86 -28.77 9.41
C SER A 102 -8.24 -27.42 8.77
N GLY A 103 -9.42 -26.89 9.08
CA GLY A 103 -9.85 -25.56 8.66
C GLY A 103 -8.96 -24.43 9.19
N PHE A 104 -8.52 -24.51 10.46
CA PHE A 104 -7.55 -23.56 11.01
C PHE A 104 -6.19 -23.65 10.31
N VAL A 105 -5.70 -24.86 10.00
CA VAL A 105 -4.45 -25.03 9.24
C VAL A 105 -4.57 -24.41 7.85
N LEU A 106 -5.70 -24.58 7.17
CA LEU A 106 -5.97 -23.93 5.89
C LEU A 106 -5.98 -22.40 6.03
N GLU A 107 -6.51 -21.86 7.12
CA GLU A 107 -6.46 -20.42 7.37
C GLU A 107 -5.05 -19.90 7.62
N PHE A 108 -4.27 -20.62 8.44
CA PHE A 108 -2.86 -20.29 8.62
C PHE A 108 -2.10 -20.33 7.29
N PHE A 109 -2.38 -21.33 6.45
CA PHE A 109 -1.78 -21.41 5.12
C PHE A 109 -2.23 -20.26 4.22
N ALA A 110 -3.51 -19.89 4.22
CA ALA A 110 -4.03 -18.75 3.46
C ALA A 110 -3.36 -17.45 3.92
N ILE A 111 -3.26 -17.18 5.21
CA ILE A 111 -2.64 -15.94 5.69
C ILE A 111 -1.14 -15.88 5.33
N LEU A 112 -0.44 -17.02 5.40
CA LEU A 112 1.00 -17.11 5.09
C LEU A 112 1.29 -17.21 3.59
N ALA A 113 0.33 -17.65 2.78
CA ALA A 113 0.45 -17.77 1.34
C ALA A 113 0.64 -16.38 0.74
N ARG A 114 1.89 -16.07 0.41
CA ARG A 114 2.22 -14.87 -0.37
C ARG A 114 1.54 -15.02 -1.74
N PRO A 115 0.83 -13.98 -2.23
CA PRO A 115 0.31 -14.02 -3.59
C PRO A 115 1.50 -14.26 -4.53
N LYS A 116 1.47 -15.36 -5.28
CA LYS A 116 2.38 -15.53 -6.40
C LYS A 116 2.05 -14.37 -7.34
N ALA A 117 2.99 -13.45 -7.49
CA ALA A 117 2.81 -12.30 -8.37
C ALA A 117 2.44 -12.82 -9.76
N GLU A 118 1.21 -12.55 -10.19
CA GLU A 118 0.87 -12.48 -11.61
C GLU A 118 1.31 -11.11 -12.14
#